data_AF-A0A957AE76-F1
#
_entry.id   AF-A0A957AE76-F1
#
_cell.length_a   1.000
_cell.length_b   1.000
_cell.length_c   1.000
_cell.angle_alpha   90.00
_cell.angle_beta   90.00
_cell.angle_gamma   90.00
#
_symmetry.space_group_name_H-M   'P 1'
#
loop_
_entity.id
_entity.type
_entity.pdbx_description
1 polymer ?
#
loop_
_entity_poly.entity_id
_entity_poly.type
_entity_poly.pdbx_seq_one_letter_code
_entity_poly.pdbx_strand_id
1 'polypeptide(L)'
;NRRIITAMADRLRLSGERVYMNLERYGNTSSATIPIALAEATAEGRLKAGDHVLLCAFGGGLTWGAMTFEWAGIRNPEAAVTDSVVAAEVAAE
;
A
#
# COMPACT_ATOMS: atom_id res chain seq x y z
N ASN A 1 19.14 3.32 -3.82
CA ASN A 1 17.68 3.18 -3.67
C ASN A 1 16.93 4.46 -4.04
N ARG A 2 17.06 5.59 -3.32
CA ARG A 2 16.35 6.86 -3.63
C ARG A 2 16.38 7.26 -5.11
N ARG A 3 17.58 7.30 -5.72
CA ARG A 3 17.76 7.60 -7.15
C ARG A 3 16.93 6.73 -8.11
N ILE A 4 16.71 5.46 -7.77
CA ILE A 4 15.95 4.50 -8.59
C ILE A 4 14.47 4.83 -8.49
N ILE A 5 13.99 5.08 -7.26
CA ILE A 5 12.60 5.44 -7.00
C ILE A 5 12.24 6.75 -7.70
N THR A 6 13.08 7.80 -7.55
CA THR A 6 12.87 9.09 -8.22
C THR A 6 12.85 8.93 -9.74
N ALA A 7 13.83 8.22 -10.32
CA ALA A 7 13.88 7.99 -11.77
C ALA A 7 12.68 7.21 -12.32
N MET A 8 12.06 6.35 -11.50
CA MET A 8 10.82 5.65 -11.85
C MET A 8 9.61 6.60 -11.76
N ALA A 9 9.51 7.38 -10.69
CA ALA A 9 8.46 8.38 -10.51
C ALA A 9 8.44 9.40 -11.67
N ASP A 10 9.61 9.88 -12.09
CA ASP A 10 9.76 10.80 -13.22
C ASP A 10 9.28 10.17 -14.54
N ARG A 11 9.67 8.91 -14.79
CA ARG A 11 9.23 8.15 -15.98
C ARG A 11 7.71 7.94 -16.01
N LEU A 12 7.13 7.69 -14.84
CA LEU A 12 5.68 7.51 -14.67
C LEU A 12 4.92 8.84 -14.53
N ARG A 13 5.63 9.98 -14.55
CA ARG A 13 5.06 11.33 -14.37
C ARG A 13 4.24 11.44 -13.07
N LEU A 14 4.70 10.79 -12.01
CA LEU A 14 4.07 10.82 -10.69
C LEU A 14 4.59 12.02 -9.89
N SER A 15 3.68 12.76 -9.26
CA SER A 15 4.06 13.77 -8.27
C SER A 15 4.68 13.09 -7.04
N GLY A 16 5.62 13.77 -6.37
CA GLY A 16 6.32 13.21 -5.20
C GLY A 16 5.38 12.79 -4.06
N GLU A 17 4.25 13.48 -3.92
CA GLU A 17 3.17 13.13 -2.98
C GLU A 17 2.50 11.77 -3.26
N ARG A 18 2.63 11.22 -4.48
CA ARG A 18 2.11 9.89 -4.85
C ARG A 18 3.13 8.77 -4.65
N VAL A 19 4.34 9.12 -4.21
CA VAL A 19 5.42 8.18 -3.95
C VAL A 19 5.63 8.10 -2.44
N TYR A 20 5.37 6.93 -1.86
CA TYR A 20 5.69 6.70 -0.46
C TYR A 20 7.19 6.41 -0.30
N MET A 21 7.84 7.08 0.66
CA MET A 21 9.28 6.93 0.90
C MET A 21 9.59 7.04 2.39
N ASN A 22 10.14 5.96 2.95
CA ASN A 22 10.63 5.85 4.33
C ASN A 22 12.11 5.42 4.38
N LEU A 23 12.83 5.62 3.28
CA LEU A 23 14.19 5.11 3.07
C LEU A 23 15.19 5.69 4.08
N GLU A 24 14.99 6.93 4.50
CA GLU A 24 15.78 7.60 5.53
C GLU A 24 15.65 6.96 6.92
N ARG A 25 14.56 6.23 7.18
CA ARG A 25 14.32 5.55 8.46
C ARG A 25 14.90 4.14 8.47
N TYR A 26 14.73 3.37 7.39
CA TYR A 26 15.05 1.94 7.37
C TYR A 26 16.10 1.50 6.35
N GLY A 27 16.46 2.36 5.39
CA GLY A 27 17.27 1.95 4.25
C GLY A 27 16.57 0.90 3.39
N ASN A 28 17.35 0.04 2.71
CA ASN A 28 16.82 -1.07 1.93
C ASN A 28 16.86 -2.34 2.78
N THR A 29 15.68 -2.85 3.14
CA THR A 29 15.48 -4.03 3.97
C THR A 29 15.17 -5.27 3.13
N SER A 30 15.68 -5.31 1.90
CA SER A 30 15.44 -6.38 0.92
C SER A 30 13.94 -6.60 0.70
N SER A 31 13.46 -7.83 0.80
CA SER A 31 12.05 -8.20 0.64
C SER A 31 11.10 -7.51 1.62
N ALA A 32 11.57 -7.05 2.78
CA ALA A 32 10.73 -6.35 3.76
C ALA A 32 10.42 -4.90 3.37
N THR A 33 11.07 -4.34 2.35
CA THR A 33 10.91 -2.93 1.96
C THR A 33 9.45 -2.59 1.60
N ILE A 34 8.81 -3.44 0.79
CA ILE A 34 7.43 -3.21 0.34
C ILE A 34 6.42 -3.39 1.50
N PRO A 35 6.44 -4.49 2.27
CA PRO A 35 5.53 -4.66 3.41
C PRO A 35 5.61 -3.54 4.45
N ILE A 36 6.82 -3.08 4.80
CA ILE A 36 7.00 -1.98 5.76
C ILE A 36 6.41 -0.69 5.20
N ALA A 37 6.74 -0.34 3.95
CA ALA A 37 6.21 0.87 3.31
C ALA A 37 4.68 0.86 3.22
N LEU A 38 4.07 -0.30 2.89
CA LEU A 38 2.63 -0.43 2.78
C LEU A 38 1.94 -0.30 4.15
N ALA A 39 2.50 -0.92 5.19
CA ALA A 39 1.98 -0.84 6.55
C ALA A 39 2.02 0.59 7.09
N GLU A 40 3.13 1.30 6.90
CA GLU A 40 3.26 2.68 7.36
C GLU A 40 2.41 3.66 6.55
N ALA A 41 2.39 3.54 5.21
CA ALA A 41 1.51 4.35 4.38
C ALA A 41 0.04 4.22 4.80
N THR A 42 -0.36 3.00 5.17
CA THR A 42 -1.70 2.75 5.70
C THR A 42 -1.91 3.38 7.07
N ALA A 43 -1.00 3.19 8.02
CA ALA A 43 -1.10 3.74 9.37
C ALA A 43 -1.09 5.28 9.38
N GLU A 44 -0.39 5.90 8.43
CA GLU A 44 -0.34 7.35 8.21
C GLU A 44 -1.57 7.89 7.45
N GLY A 45 -2.52 7.04 7.06
CA GLY A 45 -3.71 7.44 6.30
C GLY A 45 -3.42 7.89 4.87
N ARG A 46 -2.26 7.52 4.32
CA ARG A 46 -1.82 7.83 2.95
C ARG A 46 -2.50 6.93 1.91
N LEU A 47 -3.04 5.79 2.34
CA LEU A 47 -3.84 4.88 1.52
C LEU A 47 -5.28 4.83 2.02
N LYS A 48 -6.21 5.02 1.10
CA LYS A 48 -7.67 4.99 1.32
C LYS A 48 -8.31 3.90 0.46
N ALA A 49 -9.45 3.39 0.91
CA ALA A 49 -10.21 2.43 0.12
C ALA A 49 -10.53 3.03 -1.27
N GLY A 50 -10.31 2.25 -2.33
CA GLY A 50 -10.45 2.68 -3.72
C GLY A 50 -9.18 3.27 -4.35
N ASP A 51 -8.11 3.53 -3.58
CA ASP A 51 -6.86 4.02 -4.17
C ASP A 51 -6.22 2.96 -5.06
N HIS A 52 -5.74 3.36 -6.24
CA HIS A 52 -4.92 2.49 -7.09
C HIS A 52 -3.46 2.52 -6.64
N VAL A 53 -2.95 1.36 -6.22
CA VAL A 53 -1.59 1.18 -5.71
C VAL A 53 -0.73 0.50 -6.77
N LEU A 54 0.45 1.05 -7.02
CA LEU A 54 1.51 0.44 -7.81
C LEU A 54 2.64 -0.01 -6.89
N LEU A 55 2.99 -1.29 -6.95
CA LEU A 55 4.18 -1.84 -6.32
C LEU A 55 5.19 -2.22 -7.39
N CYS A 56 6.47 -1.97 -7.13
CA CYS A 56 7.57 -2.34 -8.01
C CYS A 56 8.77 -2.78 -7.17
N ALA A 57 9.35 -3.93 -7.51
CA ALA A 57 10.49 -4.52 -6.84
C ALA A 57 11.55 -4.95 -7.85
N PHE A 58 12.81 -4.93 -7.42
CA PHE A 58 13.94 -5.50 -8.14
C PHE A 58 14.90 -6.15 -7.14
N GLY A 59 15.58 -7.20 -7.56
CA GLY A 59 16.46 -8.01 -6.72
C GLY A 59 17.67 -8.56 -7.46
N GLY A 60 18.37 -9.49 -6.82
CA GLY A 60 19.54 -10.15 -7.39
C GLY A 60 19.25 -10.81 -8.75
N GLY A 61 20.27 -10.87 -9.60
CA GLY A 61 20.16 -11.52 -10.91
C GLY A 61 19.26 -10.80 -11.91
N LEU A 62 19.09 -9.47 -11.77
CA LEU A 62 18.21 -8.65 -12.62
C LEU A 62 16.73 -9.03 -12.56
N THR A 63 16.31 -9.78 -11.54
CA THR A 63 14.90 -10.12 -11.34
C THR A 63 14.13 -8.86 -10.94
N TRP A 64 13.00 -8.61 -11.60
CA TRP A 64 12.11 -7.50 -11.30
C TRP A 64 10.65 -7.92 -11.47
N GLY A 65 9.76 -7.18 -10.82
CA GLY A 65 8.32 -7.38 -10.93
C GLY A 65 7.55 -6.15 -10.48
N ALA A 66 6.35 -5.98 -11.01
CA ALA A 66 5.44 -4.92 -10.63
C ALA A 66 4.00 -5.44 -10.61
N MET A 67 3.16 -4.83 -9.77
CA MET A 67 1.73 -5.10 -9.72
C MET A 67 0.95 -3.83 -9.45
N THR A 68 -0.24 -3.74 -10.03
CA THR A 68 -1.23 -2.73 -9.66
C THR A 68 -2.45 -3.41 -9.06
N PHE A 69 -3.06 -2.77 -8.07
CA PHE A 69 -4.30 -3.23 -7.46
C PHE A 69 -5.05 -2.07 -6.83
N GLU A 70 -6.34 -2.26 -6.59
CA GLU A 70 -7.15 -1.34 -5.82
C GLU A 70 -7.02 -1.66 -4.33
N TRP A 71 -6.76 -0.63 -3.51
CA TRP A 71 -6.66 -0.77 -2.07
C TRP A 71 -8.05 -0.95 -1.48
N ALA A 72 -8.31 -2.09 -0.84
CA ALA A 72 -9.62 -2.37 -0.23
C ALA A 72 -9.86 -1.64 1.10
N GLY A 73 -8.87 -0.92 1.61
CA GLY A 73 -8.87 -0.36 2.96
C GLY A 73 -8.52 -1.40 4.04
N ILE A 74 -8.30 -0.92 5.26
CA ILE A 74 -8.16 -1.79 6.43
C ILE A 74 -9.55 -2.08 6.98
N ARG A 75 -9.92 -3.36 6.94
CA ARG A 75 -11.14 -3.82 7.60
C ARG A 75 -10.88 -3.91 9.09
N ASN A 76 -11.72 -3.27 9.89
CA ASN A 76 -11.79 -3.57 11.32
C ASN A 76 -12.68 -4.83 11.48
N PRO A 77 -12.10 -5.98 11.87
CA PRO A 77 -12.88 -7.21 12.03
C PRO A 77 -13.97 -7.07 13.12
N GLU A 78 -13.77 -6.24 14.14
CA GLU A 78 -14.78 -6.02 15.18
C GLU A 78 -15.98 -5.19 14.68
N ALA A 79 -15.73 -4.23 13.79
CA ALA A 79 -16.79 -3.45 13.16
C ALA A 79 -17.61 -4.31 12.17
N ALA A 80 -16.94 -5.19 11.42
CA ALA A 80 -17.60 -6.07 10.45
C ALA A 80 -18.55 -7.08 11.11
N VAL A 81 -18.23 -7.56 12.32
CA VAL A 81 -19.13 -8.44 13.08
C VAL A 81 -20.39 -7.66 13.50
N THR A 82 -20.22 -6.45 14.02
CA THR A 82 -21.34 -5.59 14.44
C THR A 82 -22.29 -5.30 13.28
N ASP A 83 -21.76 -4.92 12.11
CA ASP A 83 -22.57 -4.66 10.92
C ASP A 83 -23.35 -5.90 10.45
N SER A 84 -22.77 -7.09 10.58
CA SER A 84 -23.44 -8.35 10.20
C SER A 84 -24.58 -8.74 11.14
N VAL A 85 -24.47 -8.42 12.44
CA VAL A 85 -25.53 -8.66 13.44
C VAL A 85 -26.68 -7.69 13.20
N VAL A 86 -26.38 -6.40 13.03
CA VAL A 86 -27.39 -5.36 12.76
C VAL A 86 -28.13 -5.64 11.44
N ALA A 87 -27.41 -6.05 10.38
CA ALA A 87 -28.05 -6.40 9.11
C ALA A 87 -28.97 -7.62 9.21
N ALA A 88 -28.63 -8.61 10.05
CA ALA A 88 -29.46 -9.78 10.28
C ALA A 88 -30.72 -9.45 11.10
N GLU A 89 -30.62 -8.54 12.08
CA GLU A 89 -31.76 -8.06 12.87
C GLU A 89 -32.75 -7.26 12.01
N VAL A 90 -32.26 -6.36 11.15
CA VAL A 90 -33.10 -5.56 10.25
C VAL A 90 -33.78 -6.41 9.17
N ALA A 91 -33.14 -7.49 8.71
CA ALA A 91 -33.75 -8.40 7.73
C ALA A 91 -34.79 -9.35 8.32
N ALA A 92 -34.89 -9.42 9.66
CA ALA A 92 -35.86 -10.24 10.38
C ALA A 92 -37.17 -9.50 10.72
N GLU A 93 -37.23 -8.18 10.47
CA GLU A 93 -38.45 -7.35 10.52
C GLU A 93 -39.09 -7.18 9.13
#